data_AF-A0A4R4FGI5-F1
#
_entry.id   AF-A0A4R4FGI5-F1
#
_cell.length_a   1.000
_cell.length_b   1.000
_cell.length_c   1.000
_cell.angle_alpha   90.00
_cell.angle_beta   90.00
_cell.angle_gamma   90.00
#
_symmetry.space_group_name_H-M   'P 1'
#
loop_
_entity.id
_entity.type
_entity.pdbx_description
1 polymer ?
#
loop_
_entity_poly.entity_id
_entity_poly.type
_entity_poly.pdbx_seq_one_letter_code
_entity_poly.pdbx_strand_id
1 'polypeptide(L)'
;MAWYYGTYSCGHEGRVNVIGHRKDRQWKIDREFEGMCPDCYKKWLEEEKERKNKEAESKSESMELPELTGTEKQVKWAVTLRVDFIENIDKKLTRWMEKTGSKRIVLEEGNMEDIVATREEIMDAIDYGCTKHTEAKFWIDRRDSQYDTMTFLLKEFRERKKEEEVPDDVRNELEEEKERLTVKPEETSKGGIVELKTTKDGNLVAIYVKDEKFREIAKEKNFTWSGTGWEKAINEYSGDIDDRAAEIGNALISNGFTVRFFNENSKQKAISGMFEKEQRRWIKWNDEKKTFAICWNGYNSTLYNAAKKLPGAYWDNGNMKVAVEFYKELEDFAETMEFTFSKKALKEKEKYLEMEERYQIENVEEKAQEEISDEERLRKSLKESGAIIEDLKDEA
;
A
#
# COMPACT_ATOMS: atom_id res chain seq x y z
N MET A 1 -40.67 9.61 -42.08
CA MET A 1 -39.43 8.94 -42.51
C MET A 1 -39.52 8.74 -44.00
N ALA A 2 -38.48 9.08 -44.77
CA ALA A 2 -38.52 8.98 -46.23
C ALA A 2 -37.57 7.86 -46.66
N TRP A 3 -38.14 6.81 -47.24
CA TRP A 3 -37.41 5.75 -47.91
C TRP A 3 -37.22 6.16 -49.37
N TYR A 4 -35.99 6.03 -49.85
CA TYR A 4 -35.64 6.33 -51.23
C TYR A 4 -35.18 5.04 -51.90
N TYR A 5 -35.66 4.80 -53.12
CA TYR A 5 -35.36 3.62 -53.92
C TYR A 5 -34.37 4.00 -55.01
N GLY A 6 -33.45 3.09 -55.31
CA GLY A 6 -32.41 3.31 -56.32
C GLY A 6 -31.62 2.02 -56.56
N THR A 7 -30.68 2.11 -57.50
CA THR A 7 -29.79 1.02 -57.87
C THR A 7 -28.40 1.30 -57.32
N TYR A 8 -27.85 0.37 -56.55
CA TYR A 8 -26.48 0.44 -56.06
C TYR A 8 -25.47 0.23 -57.20
N SER A 9 -24.20 0.63 -57.01
CA SER A 9 -23.16 0.46 -58.04
C SER A 9 -22.87 -1.00 -58.41
N CYS A 10 -23.28 -1.95 -57.56
CA CYS A 10 -23.23 -3.38 -57.86
C CYS A 10 -24.40 -3.88 -58.74
N GLY A 11 -25.31 -3.01 -59.18
CA GLY A 11 -26.44 -3.33 -60.07
C GLY A 11 -27.71 -3.83 -59.38
N HIS A 12 -27.72 -3.94 -58.05
CA HIS A 12 -28.89 -4.38 -57.29
C HIS A 12 -29.80 -3.21 -56.90
N GLU A 13 -31.11 -3.39 -57.03
CA GLU A 13 -32.09 -2.44 -56.51
C GLU A 13 -32.19 -2.53 -54.98
N GLY A 14 -32.41 -1.40 -54.33
CA GLY A 14 -32.67 -1.38 -52.91
C GLY A 14 -33.25 -0.06 -52.42
N ARG A 15 -33.31 0.07 -51.08
CA ARG A 15 -33.88 1.25 -50.43
C ARG A 15 -33.00 1.75 -49.30
N VAL A 16 -32.89 3.07 -49.18
CA VAL A 16 -32.12 3.74 -48.14
C VAL A 16 -33.03 4.64 -47.31
N ASN A 17 -32.84 4.64 -45.99
CA ASN A 17 -33.54 5.55 -45.09
C ASN A 17 -32.61 6.72 -44.78
N VAL A 18 -32.95 7.91 -45.30
CA VAL A 18 -32.13 9.10 -45.08
C VAL A 18 -32.81 10.03 -44.07
N ILE A 19 -32.16 10.17 -42.92
CA ILE A 19 -32.58 11.02 -41.81
C ILE A 19 -31.66 12.26 -41.77
N GLY A 20 -32.25 13.45 -41.62
CA GLY A 20 -31.50 14.72 -41.52
C GLY A 20 -32.08 15.90 -42.30
N HIS A 21 -31.33 17.01 -42.30
CA HIS A 21 -31.69 18.27 -42.97
C HIS A 21 -31.92 18.08 -44.47
N ARG A 22 -32.93 18.75 -45.02
CA ARG A 22 -33.35 18.60 -46.43
C ARG A 22 -32.24 18.89 -47.44
N LYS A 23 -31.32 19.80 -47.13
CA LYS A 23 -30.25 20.24 -48.04
C LYS A 23 -29.27 19.12 -48.41
N ASP A 24 -29.01 18.19 -47.49
CA ASP A 24 -28.00 17.14 -47.71
C ASP A 24 -28.62 15.81 -48.16
N ARG A 25 -29.95 15.75 -48.29
CA ARG A 25 -30.64 14.48 -48.54
C ARG A 25 -30.26 13.86 -49.87
N GLN A 26 -30.28 14.64 -50.95
CA GLN A 26 -29.95 14.13 -52.28
C GLN A 26 -28.52 13.61 -52.33
N TRP A 27 -27.56 14.39 -51.83
CA TRP A 27 -26.16 13.97 -51.74
C TRP A 27 -25.95 12.68 -50.92
N LYS A 28 -26.67 12.51 -49.79
CA LYS A 28 -26.62 11.26 -49.00
C LYS A 28 -27.22 10.07 -49.75
N ILE A 29 -28.29 10.29 -50.51
CA ILE A 29 -28.90 9.24 -51.35
C ILE A 29 -27.92 8.82 -52.44
N ASP A 30 -27.36 9.78 -53.16
CA ASP A 30 -26.44 9.54 -54.27
C ASP A 30 -25.19 8.80 -53.75
N ARG A 31 -24.59 9.27 -52.65
CA ARG A 31 -23.40 8.65 -52.05
C ARG A 31 -23.64 7.21 -51.55
N GLU A 32 -24.84 6.90 -51.07
CA GLU A 32 -25.18 5.55 -50.61
C GLU A 32 -25.35 4.59 -51.78
N PHE A 33 -25.97 5.03 -52.88
CA PHE A 33 -26.14 4.24 -54.10
C PHE A 33 -24.88 4.18 -54.99
N GLU A 34 -23.93 5.11 -54.83
CA GLU A 34 -22.56 4.98 -55.38
C GLU A 34 -21.81 3.78 -54.77
N GLY A 35 -22.16 3.37 -53.54
CA GLY A 35 -21.60 2.21 -52.87
C GLY A 35 -22.18 0.86 -53.35
N MET A 36 -21.55 -0.23 -52.92
CA MET A 36 -22.14 -1.57 -53.07
C MET A 36 -23.38 -1.70 -52.16
N CYS A 37 -24.36 -2.51 -52.56
CA CYS A 37 -25.48 -2.80 -51.68
C CYS A 37 -25.01 -3.54 -50.41
N PRO A 38 -25.77 -3.50 -49.29
CA PRO A 38 -25.37 -4.11 -48.02
C PRO A 38 -24.97 -5.60 -48.12
N ASP A 39 -25.65 -6.37 -48.97
CA ASP A 39 -25.36 -7.80 -49.15
C ASP A 39 -24.06 -8.03 -49.92
N CYS A 40 -23.84 -7.28 -51.01
CA CYS A 40 -22.58 -7.31 -51.76
C CYS A 40 -21.41 -6.81 -50.92
N TYR A 41 -21.61 -5.75 -50.13
CA TYR A 41 -20.59 -5.24 -49.22
C TYR A 41 -20.24 -6.25 -48.13
N LYS A 42 -21.24 -6.93 -47.55
CA LYS A 42 -21.02 -7.99 -46.57
C LYS A 42 -20.21 -9.15 -47.16
N LYS A 43 -20.54 -9.59 -48.38
CA LYS A 43 -19.81 -10.63 -49.10
C LYS A 43 -18.37 -10.21 -49.40
N TRP A 44 -18.16 -9.00 -49.93
CA TRP A 44 -16.84 -8.43 -50.17
C TRP A 44 -16.01 -8.35 -48.89
N LEU A 45 -16.62 -7.94 -47.78
CA LEU A 45 -15.95 -7.86 -46.47
C LEU A 45 -15.55 -9.25 -45.95
N GLU A 46 -16.36 -10.28 -46.19
CA GLU A 46 -16.07 -11.66 -45.82
C GLU A 46 -14.92 -12.23 -46.67
N GLU A 47 -14.96 -12.04 -47.99
CA GLU A 47 -13.89 -12.41 -48.93
C GLU A 47 -12.58 -11.69 -48.60
N GLU A 48 -12.63 -10.40 -48.28
CA GLU A 48 -11.46 -9.60 -47.91
C GLU A 48 -10.85 -10.05 -46.57
N LYS A 49 -11.69 -10.43 -45.59
CA LYS A 49 -11.22 -11.01 -44.34
C LYS A 49 -10.56 -12.37 -44.57
N GLU A 50 -11.17 -13.23 -45.38
CA GLU A 50 -10.58 -14.53 -45.73
C GLU A 50 -9.24 -14.37 -46.45
N ARG A 51 -9.14 -13.42 -47.39
CA ARG A 51 -7.88 -13.10 -48.08
C ARG A 51 -6.80 -12.66 -47.10
N LYS A 52 -7.11 -11.70 -46.22
CA LYS A 52 -6.16 -11.22 -45.20
C LYS A 52 -5.75 -12.30 -44.22
N ASN A 53 -6.68 -13.17 -43.82
CA ASN A 53 -6.37 -14.29 -42.94
C ASN A 53 -5.41 -15.26 -43.61
N LYS A 54 -5.66 -15.65 -44.87
CA LYS A 54 -4.77 -16.54 -45.65
C LYS A 54 -3.38 -15.93 -45.87
N GLU A 55 -3.32 -14.64 -46.19
CA GLU A 55 -2.04 -13.93 -46.33
C GLU A 55 -1.28 -13.87 -45.00
N ALA A 56 -1.99 -13.60 -43.89
CA ALA A 56 -1.39 -13.60 -42.57
C ALA A 56 -0.94 -15.00 -42.12
N GLU A 57 -1.69 -16.05 -42.42
CA GLU A 57 -1.29 -17.45 -42.17
C GLU A 57 -0.01 -17.79 -42.92
N SER A 58 0.05 -17.53 -44.24
CA SER A 58 1.26 -17.76 -45.04
C SER A 58 2.46 -16.93 -44.57
N LYS A 59 2.25 -15.69 -44.13
CA LYS A 59 3.31 -14.87 -43.53
C LYS A 59 3.76 -15.41 -42.18
N SER A 60 2.82 -15.82 -41.33
CA SER A 60 3.11 -16.43 -40.03
C SER A 60 3.96 -17.69 -40.19
N GLU A 61 3.67 -18.52 -41.20
CA GLU A 61 4.49 -19.67 -41.58
C GLU A 61 5.88 -19.24 -42.08
N SER A 62 5.96 -18.26 -42.98
CA SER A 62 7.24 -17.76 -43.51
C SER A 62 8.15 -17.13 -42.46
N MET A 63 7.54 -16.57 -41.41
CA MET A 63 8.23 -15.98 -40.25
C MET A 63 8.47 -17.02 -39.14
N GLU A 64 8.11 -18.29 -39.37
CA GLU A 64 8.25 -19.40 -38.42
C GLU A 64 7.60 -19.13 -37.04
N LEU A 65 6.50 -18.36 -37.03
CA LEU A 65 5.84 -17.97 -35.79
C LEU A 65 5.06 -19.16 -35.19
N PRO A 66 5.08 -19.34 -33.86
CA PRO A 66 4.33 -20.40 -33.19
C PRO A 66 2.82 -20.34 -33.43
N GLU A 67 2.18 -21.50 -33.43
CA GLU A 67 0.72 -21.61 -33.49
C GLU A 67 0.05 -20.95 -32.28
N LEU A 68 -1.12 -20.34 -32.51
CA LEU A 68 -1.90 -19.69 -31.47
C LEU A 68 -2.99 -20.62 -30.91
N THR A 69 -3.22 -20.53 -29.60
CA THR A 69 -4.26 -21.24 -28.88
C THR A 69 -5.51 -20.37 -28.67
N GLY A 70 -6.70 -20.94 -28.83
CA GLY A 70 -7.98 -20.24 -28.68
C GLY A 70 -9.09 -20.83 -29.53
N THR A 71 -10.22 -20.13 -29.63
CA THR A 71 -11.28 -20.52 -30.58
C THR A 71 -10.84 -20.28 -32.02
N GLU A 72 -11.34 -21.05 -32.98
CA GLU A 72 -10.97 -20.92 -34.41
C GLU A 72 -11.10 -19.47 -34.92
N LYS A 73 -12.17 -18.78 -34.53
CA LYS A 73 -12.40 -17.37 -34.91
C LYS A 73 -11.37 -16.43 -34.26
N GLN A 74 -11.01 -16.67 -33.00
CA GLN A 74 -10.00 -15.86 -32.31
C GLN A 74 -8.61 -16.10 -32.90
N VAL A 75 -8.25 -17.36 -33.17
CA VAL A 75 -6.95 -17.71 -33.77
C VAL A 75 -6.79 -17.03 -35.12
N LYS A 76 -7.76 -17.18 -36.04
CA LYS A 76 -7.72 -16.53 -37.36
C LYS A 76 -7.50 -15.02 -37.26
N TRP A 77 -8.25 -14.34 -36.39
CA TRP A 77 -8.11 -12.90 -36.22
C TRP A 77 -6.79 -12.50 -35.54
N ALA A 78 -6.37 -13.24 -34.51
CA ALA A 78 -5.15 -12.97 -33.77
C ALA A 78 -3.89 -13.16 -34.63
N VAL A 79 -3.87 -14.14 -35.55
CA VAL A 79 -2.79 -14.32 -36.52
C VAL A 79 -2.64 -13.08 -37.39
N THR A 80 -3.74 -12.53 -37.92
CA THR A 80 -3.70 -11.27 -38.69
C THR A 80 -3.19 -10.11 -37.86
N LEU A 81 -3.67 -9.96 -36.62
CA LEU A 81 -3.23 -8.89 -35.72
C LEU A 81 -1.73 -8.98 -35.40
N ARG A 82 -1.22 -10.19 -35.15
CA ARG A 82 0.19 -10.46 -34.83
C ARG A 82 1.09 -10.12 -36.02
N VAL A 83 0.75 -10.59 -37.21
CA VAL A 83 1.53 -10.31 -38.44
C VAL A 83 1.50 -8.82 -38.76
N ASP A 84 0.32 -8.18 -38.72
CA ASP A 84 0.19 -6.75 -38.95
C ASP A 84 1.00 -5.94 -37.93
N PHE A 85 1.05 -6.39 -36.67
CA PHE A 85 1.88 -5.77 -35.63
C PHE A 85 3.37 -5.82 -35.98
N ILE A 86 3.91 -7.00 -36.30
CA ILE A 86 5.33 -7.21 -36.63
C ILE A 86 5.73 -6.34 -37.83
N GLU A 87 4.94 -6.40 -38.92
CA GLU A 87 5.24 -5.65 -40.15
C GLU A 87 5.18 -4.13 -39.93
N ASN A 88 4.18 -3.65 -39.17
CA ASN A 88 4.06 -2.22 -38.90
C ASN A 88 5.18 -1.69 -38.01
N ILE A 89 5.60 -2.46 -37.00
CA ILE A 89 6.72 -2.07 -36.15
C ILE A 89 8.01 -2.06 -36.97
N ASP A 90 8.34 -3.13 -37.70
CA ASP A 90 9.57 -3.19 -38.50
C ASP A 90 9.64 -2.04 -39.54
N LYS A 91 8.52 -1.73 -40.19
CA LYS A 91 8.42 -0.61 -41.13
C LYS A 91 8.63 0.74 -40.44
N LYS A 92 8.06 0.95 -39.24
CA LYS A 92 8.25 2.18 -38.45
C LYS A 92 9.70 2.34 -38.00
N LEU A 93 10.32 1.26 -37.52
CA LEU A 93 11.72 1.23 -37.09
C LEU A 93 12.66 1.57 -38.26
N THR A 94 12.46 0.92 -39.41
CA THR A 94 13.24 1.17 -40.63
C THR A 94 13.14 2.63 -41.06
N ARG A 95 11.92 3.17 -41.15
CA ARG A 95 11.70 4.58 -41.54
C ARG A 95 12.32 5.57 -40.56
N TRP A 96 12.29 5.26 -39.26
CA TRP A 96 12.90 6.09 -38.23
C TRP A 96 14.42 6.08 -38.33
N MET A 97 15.03 4.91 -38.56
CA MET A 97 16.48 4.76 -38.75
C MET A 97 16.96 5.54 -39.99
N GLU A 98 16.25 5.43 -41.12
CA GLU A 98 16.55 6.18 -42.35
C GLU A 98 16.48 7.69 -42.14
N LYS A 99 15.49 8.17 -41.38
CA LYS A 99 15.28 9.61 -41.14
C LYS A 99 16.31 10.21 -40.18
N THR A 100 16.70 9.46 -39.15
CA THR A 100 17.51 10.00 -38.03
C THR A 100 18.97 9.62 -38.09
N GLY A 101 19.33 8.56 -38.82
CA GLY A 101 20.67 7.97 -38.79
C GLY A 101 21.06 7.36 -37.44
N SER A 102 20.18 7.41 -36.43
CA SER A 102 20.43 6.85 -35.11
C SER A 102 20.10 5.36 -35.09
N LYS A 103 20.88 4.59 -34.32
CA LYS A 103 20.60 3.18 -34.02
C LYS A 103 19.82 3.01 -32.71
N ARG A 104 19.67 4.08 -31.92
CA ARG A 104 19.06 4.08 -30.59
C ARG A 104 17.77 4.85 -30.60
N ILE A 105 16.66 4.14 -30.43
CA ILE A 105 15.31 4.67 -30.40
C ILE A 105 15.00 5.08 -28.97
N VAL A 106 14.52 6.30 -28.82
CA VAL A 106 14.00 6.83 -27.56
C VAL A 106 12.49 6.70 -27.62
N LEU A 107 11.92 5.89 -26.74
CA LEU A 107 10.48 5.71 -26.59
C LEU A 107 10.03 6.57 -25.41
N GLU A 108 9.40 7.72 -25.71
CA GLU A 108 8.89 8.65 -24.70
C GLU A 108 7.69 8.04 -23.97
N GLU A 109 7.83 7.75 -22.67
CA GLU A 109 6.77 7.18 -21.82
C GLU A 109 6.21 8.24 -20.85
N GLY A 110 5.83 9.42 -21.35
CA GLY A 110 5.30 10.50 -20.49
C GLY A 110 6.23 10.86 -19.32
N ASN A 111 5.70 11.09 -18.11
CA ASN A 111 6.47 11.45 -16.90
C ASN A 111 7.35 10.30 -16.32
N MET A 112 7.75 9.30 -17.13
CA MET A 112 8.58 8.16 -16.75
C MET A 112 9.84 8.10 -17.63
N GLU A 113 10.88 7.44 -17.12
CA GLU A 113 12.20 7.28 -17.76
C GLU A 113 12.11 6.86 -19.24
N ASP A 114 12.82 7.58 -20.11
CA ASP A 114 12.93 7.29 -21.54
C ASP A 114 13.46 5.87 -21.78
N ILE A 115 12.68 5.05 -22.49
CA ILE A 115 13.13 3.70 -22.85
C ILE A 115 14.00 3.81 -24.10
N VAL A 116 15.31 3.66 -23.91
CA VAL A 116 16.28 3.61 -25.01
C VAL A 116 16.50 2.16 -25.45
N ALA A 117 16.24 1.84 -26.72
CA ALA A 117 16.43 0.50 -27.27
C ALA A 117 16.98 0.53 -28.70
N THR A 118 17.62 -0.56 -29.14
CA THR A 118 18.03 -0.72 -30.56
C THR A 118 16.94 -1.44 -31.36
N ARG A 119 16.97 -1.31 -32.70
CA ARG A 119 16.08 -2.11 -33.57
C ARG A 119 16.23 -3.60 -33.30
N GLU A 120 17.48 -4.09 -33.18
CA GLU A 120 17.79 -5.48 -32.89
C GLU A 120 17.13 -5.92 -31.57
N GLU A 121 17.29 -5.13 -30.50
CA GLU A 121 16.68 -5.44 -29.20
C GLU A 121 15.14 -5.48 -29.25
N ILE A 122 14.53 -4.56 -29.99
CA ILE A 122 13.07 -4.55 -30.17
C ILE A 122 12.60 -5.78 -30.95
N MET A 123 13.32 -6.17 -32.02
CA MET A 123 12.96 -7.35 -32.81
C MET A 123 13.15 -8.64 -32.01
N ASP A 124 14.24 -8.77 -31.24
CA ASP A 124 14.45 -9.91 -30.34
C ASP A 124 13.35 -9.98 -29.27
N ALA A 125 12.92 -8.84 -28.72
CA ALA A 125 11.82 -8.79 -27.76
C ALA A 125 10.48 -9.20 -28.38
N ILE A 126 10.23 -8.85 -29.65
CA ILE A 126 9.03 -9.27 -30.39
C ILE A 126 9.05 -10.76 -30.66
N ASP A 127 10.19 -11.31 -31.08
CA ASP A 127 10.37 -12.75 -31.30
C ASP A 127 10.14 -13.55 -30.01
N TYR A 128 10.79 -13.12 -28.93
CA TYR A 128 10.55 -13.66 -27.59
C TYR A 128 9.07 -13.54 -27.16
N GLY A 129 8.45 -12.39 -27.42
CA GLY A 129 7.04 -12.17 -27.17
C GLY A 129 6.14 -13.14 -27.93
N CYS A 130 6.46 -13.44 -29.18
CA CYS A 130 5.71 -14.38 -30.02
C CYS A 130 5.85 -15.82 -29.54
N THR A 131 7.03 -16.21 -29.03
CA THR A 131 7.26 -17.53 -28.45
C THR A 131 6.58 -17.72 -27.10
N LYS A 132 6.53 -16.67 -26.29
CA LYS A 132 5.91 -16.72 -24.95
C LYS A 132 4.39 -16.58 -24.99
N HIS A 133 3.85 -15.66 -25.80
CA HIS A 133 2.43 -15.32 -25.85
C HIS A 133 1.72 -16.00 -27.02
N THR A 134 1.48 -17.31 -26.87
CA THR A 134 0.78 -18.13 -27.87
C THR A 134 -0.75 -18.10 -27.71
N GLU A 135 -1.31 -17.34 -26.76
CA GLU A 135 -2.76 -17.21 -26.61
C GLU A 135 -3.34 -16.17 -27.58
N ALA A 136 -4.35 -16.55 -28.38
CA ALA A 136 -5.01 -15.62 -29.31
C ALA A 136 -5.61 -14.40 -28.59
N LYS A 137 -6.04 -14.58 -27.35
CA LYS A 137 -6.60 -13.50 -26.50
C LYS A 137 -5.60 -12.37 -26.27
N PHE A 138 -4.32 -12.67 -26.06
CA PHE A 138 -3.28 -11.67 -25.80
C PHE A 138 -3.20 -10.62 -26.91
N TRP A 139 -3.14 -11.08 -28.16
CA TRP A 139 -3.05 -10.21 -29.34
C TRP A 139 -4.34 -9.43 -29.58
N ILE A 140 -5.49 -10.04 -29.32
CA ILE A 140 -6.80 -9.40 -29.46
C ILE A 140 -6.97 -8.27 -28.43
N ASP A 141 -6.63 -8.52 -27.17
CA ASP A 141 -6.82 -7.56 -26.09
C ASP A 141 -5.89 -6.34 -26.24
N ARG A 142 -4.74 -6.52 -26.91
CA ARG A 142 -3.72 -5.47 -27.12
C ARG A 142 -3.75 -4.80 -28.50
N ARG A 143 -4.73 -5.15 -29.34
CA ARG A 143 -4.84 -4.70 -30.74
C ARG A 143 -4.88 -3.17 -30.93
N ASP A 144 -5.37 -2.44 -29.94
CA ASP A 144 -5.66 -1.01 -30.06
C ASP A 144 -4.39 -0.14 -29.89
N SER A 145 -3.29 -0.69 -29.36
CA SER A 145 -2.03 0.05 -29.15
C SER A 145 -0.79 -0.79 -29.45
N GLN A 146 -0.21 -0.56 -30.63
CA GLN A 146 1.07 -1.18 -31.02
C GLN A 146 2.23 -0.71 -30.15
N TYR A 147 2.21 0.56 -29.72
CA TYR A 147 3.27 1.12 -28.87
C TYR A 147 3.30 0.42 -27.50
N ASP A 148 2.16 0.33 -26.83
CA ASP A 148 2.07 -0.30 -25.50
C ASP A 148 2.42 -1.78 -25.56
N THR A 149 2.04 -2.46 -26.65
CA THR A 149 2.37 -3.87 -26.88
C THR A 149 3.89 -4.05 -27.04
N MET A 150 4.53 -3.24 -27.89
CA MET A 150 5.97 -3.28 -28.09
C MET A 150 6.73 -2.99 -26.78
N THR A 151 6.32 -1.95 -26.04
CA THR A 151 6.94 -1.59 -24.75
C THR A 151 6.77 -2.69 -23.70
N PHE A 152 5.60 -3.33 -23.65
CA PHE A 152 5.35 -4.48 -22.77
C PHE A 152 6.31 -5.65 -23.07
N LEU A 153 6.43 -6.04 -24.33
CA LEU A 153 7.32 -7.13 -24.75
C LEU A 153 8.80 -6.82 -24.46
N LEU A 154 9.21 -5.57 -24.69
CA LEU A 154 10.58 -5.12 -24.42
C LEU A 154 10.91 -5.17 -22.92
N LYS A 155 9.99 -4.74 -22.05
CA LYS A 155 10.17 -4.83 -20.59
C LYS A 155 10.32 -6.28 -20.16
N GLU A 156 9.45 -7.16 -20.65
CA GLU A 156 9.46 -8.59 -20.33
C GLU A 156 10.75 -9.30 -20.81
N PHE A 157 11.23 -8.96 -22.02
CA PHE A 157 12.49 -9.48 -22.55
C PHE A 157 13.70 -9.05 -21.72
N ARG A 158 13.73 -7.80 -21.25
CA ARG A 158 14.80 -7.27 -20.38
C ARG A 158 14.78 -7.92 -19.00
N GLU A 159 13.59 -8.17 -18.44
CA GLU A 159 13.45 -8.89 -17.17
C GLU A 159 14.02 -10.31 -17.29
N ARG A 160 13.69 -11.05 -18.36
CA ARG A 160 14.31 -12.36 -18.64
C ARG A 160 15.83 -12.27 -18.72
N LYS A 161 16.38 -11.32 -19.49
CA LYS A 161 17.84 -11.19 -19.63
C LYS A 161 18.52 -10.97 -18.28
N LYS A 162 17.93 -10.14 -17.41
CA LYS A 162 18.42 -9.94 -16.04
C LYS A 162 18.38 -11.22 -15.21
N GLU A 163 17.37 -12.07 -15.39
CA GLU A 163 17.28 -13.36 -14.71
C GLU A 163 18.30 -14.39 -15.24
N GLU A 164 18.60 -14.37 -16.55
CA GLU A 164 19.60 -15.25 -17.19
C GLU A 164 21.05 -14.81 -16.93
N GLU A 165 21.30 -13.52 -16.69
CA GLU A 165 22.63 -13.01 -16.31
C GLU A 165 23.04 -13.41 -14.89
N VAL A 166 22.13 -13.93 -14.06
CA VAL A 166 22.46 -14.50 -12.75
C VAL A 166 23.04 -15.89 -12.96
N PRO A 167 24.32 -16.13 -12.65
CA PRO A 167 24.93 -17.45 -12.76
C PRO A 167 24.14 -18.52 -12.00
N ASP A 168 24.03 -19.73 -12.54
CA ASP A 168 23.22 -20.81 -11.96
C ASP A 168 23.65 -21.18 -10.53
N ASP A 169 24.94 -21.08 -10.22
CA ASP A 169 25.49 -21.25 -8.87
C ASP A 169 24.93 -20.19 -7.90
N VAL A 170 24.91 -18.92 -8.30
CA VAL A 170 24.33 -17.83 -7.49
C VAL A 170 22.82 -18.01 -7.33
N ARG A 171 22.11 -18.47 -8.38
CA ARG A 171 20.67 -18.78 -8.28
C ARG A 171 20.41 -19.90 -7.27
N ASN A 172 21.17 -20.98 -7.35
CA ASN A 172 21.05 -22.11 -6.43
C ASN A 172 21.34 -21.67 -4.99
N GLU A 173 22.40 -20.89 -4.75
CA GLU A 173 22.70 -20.33 -3.42
C GLU A 173 21.55 -19.48 -2.87
N LEU A 174 20.90 -18.65 -3.71
CA LEU A 174 19.74 -17.85 -3.30
C LEU A 174 18.51 -18.71 -2.99
N GLU A 175 18.30 -19.82 -3.70
CA GLU A 175 17.23 -20.77 -3.41
C GLU A 175 17.49 -21.52 -2.11
N GLU A 176 18.71 -22.02 -1.91
CA GLU A 176 19.15 -22.67 -0.68
C GLU A 176 19.01 -21.73 0.53
N GLU A 177 19.36 -20.46 0.38
CA GLU A 177 19.17 -19.45 1.43
C GLU A 177 17.68 -19.23 1.74
N LYS A 178 16.82 -19.13 0.72
CA LYS A 178 15.36 -19.00 0.92
C LYS A 178 14.80 -20.23 1.62
N GLU A 179 15.24 -21.43 1.27
CA GLU A 179 14.85 -22.68 1.92
C GLU A 179 15.30 -22.70 3.38
N ARG A 180 16.56 -22.34 3.65
CA ARG A 180 17.11 -22.24 5.01
C ARG A 180 16.32 -21.28 5.88
N LEU A 181 15.84 -20.17 5.31
CA LEU A 181 15.06 -19.15 6.00
C LEU A 181 13.56 -19.46 6.09
N THR A 182 13.11 -20.57 5.53
CA THR A 182 11.70 -20.98 5.54
C THR A 182 11.42 -21.98 6.66
N VAL A 183 10.39 -21.72 7.45
CA VAL A 183 9.93 -22.59 8.54
C VAL A 183 8.56 -23.11 8.21
N LYS A 184 8.43 -24.44 8.20
CA LYS A 184 7.18 -25.16 7.99
C LYS A 184 6.72 -25.80 9.31
N PRO A 185 5.49 -25.55 9.79
CA PRO A 185 4.97 -26.18 11.01
C PRO A 185 4.69 -27.67 10.79
N GLU A 186 4.80 -28.46 11.85
CA GLU A 186 4.53 -29.92 11.84
C GLU A 186 3.13 -30.22 11.29
N GLU A 187 2.11 -29.52 11.80
CA GLU A 187 0.76 -29.57 11.28
C GLU A 187 0.51 -28.39 10.32
N THR A 188 0.83 -28.60 9.04
CA THR A 188 0.54 -27.60 8.00
C THR A 188 -0.93 -27.68 7.59
N SER A 189 -1.70 -26.62 7.85
CA SER A 189 -3.11 -26.51 7.47
C SER A 189 -3.36 -25.53 6.32
N LYS A 190 -2.35 -24.74 5.93
CA LYS A 190 -2.44 -23.68 4.92
C LYS A 190 -1.39 -23.87 3.82
N GLY A 191 -1.80 -23.76 2.55
CA GLY A 191 -0.91 -23.88 1.40
C GLY A 191 -0.18 -22.58 1.07
N GLY A 192 1.00 -22.66 0.45
CA GLY A 192 1.82 -21.49 0.11
C GLY A 192 2.69 -20.99 1.27
N ILE A 193 3.44 -19.91 1.01
CA ILE A 193 4.46 -19.38 1.93
C ILE A 193 4.12 -17.92 2.23
N VAL A 194 4.06 -17.57 3.52
CA VAL A 194 4.04 -16.18 3.96
C VAL A 194 5.45 -15.63 3.87
N GLU A 195 5.67 -14.58 3.07
CA GLU A 195 6.98 -13.94 2.94
C GLU A 195 7.07 -12.72 3.86
N LEU A 196 8.06 -12.73 4.76
CA LEU A 196 8.45 -11.57 5.55
C LEU A 196 9.61 -10.86 4.86
N LYS A 197 9.46 -9.55 4.63
CA LYS A 197 10.43 -8.70 3.94
C LYS A 197 10.60 -7.37 4.64
N THR A 198 11.69 -6.69 4.32
CA THR A 198 11.92 -5.30 4.73
C THR A 198 11.70 -4.35 3.56
N THR A 199 11.13 -3.18 3.81
CA THR A 199 11.08 -2.09 2.83
C THR A 199 12.40 -1.32 2.84
N LYS A 200 12.61 -0.48 1.82
CA LYS A 200 13.75 0.46 1.79
C LYS A 200 13.73 1.44 2.98
N ASP A 201 12.54 1.77 3.48
CA ASP A 201 12.33 2.67 4.61
C ASP A 201 12.50 1.98 5.96
N GLY A 202 12.84 0.68 5.97
CA GLY A 202 13.06 -0.09 7.20
C GLY A 202 11.79 -0.66 7.83
N ASN A 203 10.65 -0.63 7.14
CA ASN A 203 9.40 -1.24 7.62
C ASN A 203 9.36 -2.74 7.37
N LEU A 204 8.58 -3.46 8.17
CA LEU A 204 8.35 -4.89 8.02
C LEU A 204 7.10 -5.15 7.20
N VAL A 205 7.20 -6.03 6.20
CA VAL A 205 6.07 -6.42 5.34
C VAL A 205 5.86 -7.93 5.39
N ALA A 206 4.61 -8.34 5.57
CA ALA A 206 4.15 -9.72 5.43
C ALA A 206 3.27 -9.85 4.17
N ILE A 207 3.65 -10.74 3.26
CA ILE A 207 2.97 -10.97 1.99
C ILE A 207 2.45 -12.40 1.96
N TYR A 208 1.17 -12.55 1.64
CA TYR A 208 0.54 -13.84 1.46
C TYR A 208 -0.69 -13.71 0.56
N VAL A 209 -1.16 -14.83 0.02
CA VAL A 209 -2.43 -14.88 -0.71
C VAL A 209 -3.58 -14.42 0.20
N LYS A 210 -4.71 -14.03 -0.42
CA LYS A 210 -5.87 -13.57 0.33
C LYS A 210 -6.44 -14.70 1.21
N ASP A 211 -6.14 -14.63 2.51
CA ASP A 211 -6.64 -15.56 3.55
C ASP A 211 -7.10 -14.76 4.78
N GLU A 212 -8.29 -15.08 5.30
CA GLU A 212 -8.90 -14.35 6.42
C GLU A 212 -8.15 -14.56 7.74
N LYS A 213 -7.65 -15.77 8.00
CA LYS A 213 -6.91 -16.07 9.24
C LYS A 213 -5.57 -15.33 9.27
N PHE A 214 -4.88 -15.28 8.14
CA PHE A 214 -3.67 -14.46 7.98
C PHE A 214 -3.94 -12.99 8.26
N ARG A 215 -5.05 -12.44 7.72
CA ARG A 215 -5.44 -11.04 7.92
C ARG A 215 -5.79 -10.73 9.37
N GLU A 216 -6.47 -11.64 10.06
CA GLU A 216 -6.75 -11.53 11.49
C GLU A 216 -5.46 -11.42 12.31
N ILE A 217 -4.52 -12.33 12.07
CA ILE A 217 -3.21 -12.35 12.76
C ILE A 217 -2.44 -11.06 12.45
N ALA A 218 -2.39 -10.64 11.19
CA ALA A 218 -1.72 -9.40 10.80
C ALA A 218 -2.30 -8.18 11.53
N LYS A 219 -3.64 -8.05 11.58
CA LYS A 219 -4.32 -6.97 12.32
C LYS A 219 -4.06 -7.03 13.81
N GLU A 220 -4.08 -8.22 14.42
CA GLU A 220 -3.79 -8.41 15.85
C GLU A 220 -2.38 -7.93 16.23
N LYS A 221 -1.43 -8.09 15.30
CA LYS A 221 -0.05 -7.59 15.42
C LYS A 221 0.13 -6.15 14.93
N ASN A 222 -0.97 -5.42 14.73
CA ASN A 222 -1.00 -4.02 14.29
C ASN A 222 -0.33 -3.77 12.93
N PHE A 223 -0.40 -4.73 12.00
CA PHE A 223 -0.06 -4.49 10.60
C PHE A 223 -1.23 -3.82 9.89
N THR A 224 -0.93 -3.02 8.89
CA THR A 224 -1.90 -2.32 8.04
C THR A 224 -1.69 -2.66 6.58
N TRP A 225 -2.77 -2.72 5.80
CA TRP A 225 -2.68 -3.02 4.38
C TRP A 225 -2.11 -1.84 3.58
N SER A 226 -1.03 -2.05 2.81
CA SER A 226 -0.36 -1.02 2.00
C SER A 226 -0.73 -1.06 0.50
N GLY A 227 -1.60 -1.99 0.08
CA GLY A 227 -1.96 -2.21 -1.33
C GLY A 227 -1.26 -3.42 -1.95
N THR A 228 -0.04 -3.73 -1.50
CA THR A 228 0.77 -4.87 -1.98
C THR A 228 1.04 -5.91 -0.90
N GLY A 229 1.00 -5.52 0.38
CA GLY A 229 1.22 -6.41 1.52
C GLY A 229 0.67 -5.84 2.82
N TRP A 230 0.81 -6.60 3.90
CA TRP A 230 0.56 -6.11 5.25
C TRP A 230 1.85 -5.52 5.79
N GLU A 231 1.85 -4.25 6.14
CA GLU A 231 3.02 -3.48 6.53
C GLU A 231 2.93 -3.01 7.98
N LYS A 232 4.06 -3.02 8.66
CA LYS A 232 4.24 -2.48 10.01
C LYS A 232 5.44 -1.53 10.02
N ALA A 233 5.18 -0.30 10.44
CA ALA A 233 6.24 0.69 10.65
C ALA A 233 7.15 0.26 11.80
N ILE A 234 8.47 0.35 11.58
CA ILE A 234 9.49 0.08 12.61
C ILE A 234 10.05 1.41 13.12
N ASN A 235 9.81 1.69 14.40
CA ASN A 235 10.25 2.88 15.11
C ASN A 235 10.38 2.59 16.61
N GLU A 236 10.70 3.62 17.41
CA GLU A 236 10.84 3.51 18.86
C GLU A 236 9.64 2.83 19.55
N TYR A 237 8.41 3.10 19.09
CA TYR A 237 7.19 2.58 19.72
C TYR A 237 6.88 1.13 19.32
N SER A 238 7.37 0.70 18.17
CA SER A 238 7.18 -0.66 17.67
C SER A 238 8.39 -1.55 17.90
N GLY A 239 9.49 -1.05 18.47
CA GLY A 239 10.68 -1.82 18.82
C GLY A 239 11.49 -2.35 17.64
N ASP A 240 12.31 -3.37 17.93
CA ASP A 240 13.22 -4.00 16.98
C ASP A 240 12.51 -4.79 15.87
N ILE A 241 13.08 -4.75 14.66
CA ILE A 241 12.48 -5.39 13.49
C ILE A 241 12.52 -6.92 13.58
N ASP A 242 13.58 -7.51 14.12
CA ASP A 242 13.70 -8.97 14.23
C ASP A 242 12.71 -9.49 15.28
N ASP A 243 12.47 -8.76 16.37
CA ASP A 243 11.43 -9.10 17.35
C ASP A 243 10.01 -9.00 16.76
N ARG A 244 9.72 -7.98 15.95
CA ARG A 244 8.41 -7.88 15.28
C ARG A 244 8.21 -8.96 14.23
N ALA A 245 9.26 -9.31 13.49
CA ALA A 245 9.25 -10.40 12.53
C ALA A 245 9.07 -11.76 13.23
N ALA A 246 9.78 -11.95 14.35
CA ALA A 246 9.65 -13.15 15.16
C ALA A 246 8.26 -13.28 15.77
N GLU A 247 7.68 -12.18 16.26
CA GLU A 247 6.35 -12.18 16.88
C GLU A 247 5.24 -12.55 15.89
N ILE A 248 5.22 -11.96 14.69
CA ILE A 248 4.24 -12.34 13.66
C ILE A 248 4.54 -13.72 13.09
N GLY A 249 5.81 -14.05 12.86
CA GLY A 249 6.24 -15.34 12.34
C GLY A 249 5.84 -16.49 13.27
N ASN A 250 6.10 -16.36 14.57
CA ASN A 250 5.70 -17.33 15.59
C ASN A 250 4.17 -17.53 15.62
N ALA A 251 3.40 -16.43 15.58
CA ALA A 251 1.94 -16.50 15.54
C ALA A 251 1.43 -17.22 14.29
N LEU A 252 2.02 -16.95 13.13
CA LEU A 252 1.66 -17.59 11.86
C LEU A 252 2.02 -19.08 11.85
N ILE A 253 3.24 -19.45 12.25
CA ILE A 253 3.68 -20.86 12.33
C ILE A 253 2.76 -21.64 13.26
N SER A 254 2.43 -21.08 14.43
CA SER A 254 1.50 -21.68 15.40
C SER A 254 0.06 -21.84 14.87
N ASN A 255 -0.29 -21.13 13.79
CA ASN A 255 -1.58 -21.24 13.10
C ASN A 255 -1.50 -22.04 11.78
N GLY A 256 -0.42 -22.81 11.58
CA GLY A 256 -0.29 -23.76 10.46
C GLY A 256 0.18 -23.14 9.14
N PHE A 257 0.71 -21.91 9.17
CA PHE A 257 1.30 -21.25 8.00
C PHE A 257 2.78 -21.60 7.87
N THR A 258 3.24 -21.82 6.63
CA THR A 258 4.67 -21.84 6.31
C THR A 258 5.16 -20.39 6.16
N VAL A 259 6.27 -20.03 6.83
CA VAL A 259 6.76 -18.64 6.88
C VAL A 259 8.21 -18.57 6.44
N ARG A 260 8.53 -17.64 5.54
CA ARG A 260 9.88 -17.31 5.10
C ARG A 260 10.33 -16.00 5.75
N PHE A 261 11.42 -16.06 6.51
CA PHE A 261 12.03 -14.91 7.16
C PHE A 261 13.03 -14.21 6.24
N PHE A 262 13.33 -12.93 6.51
CA PHE A 262 14.31 -12.16 5.74
C PHE A 262 15.75 -12.33 6.25
N ASN A 263 15.93 -12.91 7.45
CA ASN A 263 17.23 -13.23 8.01
C ASN A 263 17.15 -14.38 9.03
N GLU A 264 18.32 -14.90 9.42
CA GLU A 264 18.43 -16.01 10.37
C GLU A 264 18.00 -15.61 11.80
N ASN A 265 18.28 -14.37 12.22
CA ASN A 265 18.01 -13.91 13.58
C ASN A 265 16.50 -13.91 13.91
N SER A 266 15.70 -13.28 13.06
CA SER A 266 14.24 -13.24 13.19
C SER A 266 13.64 -14.65 13.16
N LYS A 267 14.16 -15.54 12.32
CA LYS A 267 13.76 -16.96 12.25
C LYS A 267 13.98 -17.68 13.57
N GLN A 268 15.19 -17.60 14.14
CA GLN A 268 15.54 -18.28 15.38
C GLN A 268 14.74 -17.74 16.57
N LYS A 269 14.56 -16.42 16.65
CA LYS A 269 13.68 -15.79 17.64
C LYS A 269 12.24 -16.31 17.51
N ALA A 270 11.72 -16.45 16.29
CA ALA A 270 10.36 -16.95 16.06
C ALA A 270 10.19 -18.41 16.53
N ILE A 271 11.15 -19.28 16.22
CA ILE A 271 11.11 -20.70 16.58
C ILE A 271 11.24 -20.88 18.09
N SER A 272 12.22 -20.19 18.70
CA SER A 272 12.48 -20.29 20.13
C SER A 272 11.42 -19.59 21.00
N GLY A 273 10.65 -18.67 20.41
CA GLY A 273 9.76 -17.78 21.16
C GLY A 273 10.49 -16.72 21.99
N MET A 274 11.81 -16.59 21.82
CA MET A 274 12.65 -15.63 22.55
C MET A 274 12.72 -14.29 21.82
N PHE A 275 11.57 -13.63 21.70
CA PHE A 275 11.46 -12.27 21.19
C PHE A 275 10.83 -11.36 22.25
N GLU A 276 11.21 -10.10 22.24
CA GLU A 276 10.52 -9.10 23.04
C GLU A 276 9.11 -8.89 22.47
N LYS A 277 8.10 -8.70 23.32
CA LYS A 277 6.74 -8.37 22.87
C LYS A 277 6.65 -6.88 22.53
N GLU A 278 5.77 -6.52 21.60
CA GLU A 278 5.52 -5.11 21.32
C GLU A 278 4.99 -4.37 22.55
N GLN A 279 5.70 -3.32 22.98
CA GLN A 279 5.24 -2.44 24.04
C GLN A 279 4.07 -1.59 23.55
N ARG A 280 2.94 -1.69 24.25
CA ARG A 280 1.67 -1.00 23.91
C ARG A 280 1.27 0.05 24.94
N ARG A 281 1.99 0.15 26.05
CA ARG A 281 1.77 1.08 27.16
C ARG A 281 2.92 2.06 27.21
N TRP A 282 2.65 3.31 26.86
CA TRP A 282 3.68 4.33 26.71
C TRP A 282 3.37 5.56 27.55
N ILE A 283 4.40 6.12 28.18
CA ILE A 283 4.39 7.48 28.73
C ILE A 283 5.14 8.38 27.76
N LYS A 284 4.42 9.30 27.12
CA LYS A 284 4.95 10.19 26.09
C LYS A 284 5.00 11.62 26.60
N TRP A 285 5.84 12.45 25.99
CA TRP A 285 5.85 13.88 26.26
C TRP A 285 4.88 14.63 25.36
N ASN A 286 4.15 15.59 25.90
CA ASN A 286 3.34 16.54 25.14
C ASN A 286 3.96 17.94 25.23
N ASP A 287 4.47 18.43 24.09
CA ASP A 287 5.17 19.73 24.05
C ASP A 287 4.28 20.95 24.24
N GLU A 288 3.01 20.86 23.85
CA GLU A 288 2.06 21.97 23.89
C GLU A 288 1.67 22.28 25.33
N LYS A 289 1.33 21.24 26.09
CA LYS A 289 0.87 21.35 27.48
C LYS A 289 1.99 21.21 28.51
N LYS A 290 3.19 20.81 28.08
CA LYS A 290 4.35 20.53 28.95
C LYS A 290 4.03 19.49 30.03
N THR A 291 3.34 18.43 29.62
CA THR A 291 2.90 17.34 30.51
C THR A 291 3.30 15.99 29.93
N PHE A 292 3.41 14.98 30.80
CA PHE A 292 3.39 13.59 30.39
C PHE A 292 2.00 13.19 29.90
N ALA A 293 1.95 12.27 28.94
CA ALA A 293 0.75 11.68 28.39
C ALA A 293 0.85 10.16 28.52
N ILE A 294 -0.04 9.56 29.31
CA ILE A 294 -0.14 8.12 29.52
C ILE A 294 -1.05 7.56 28.41
N CYS A 295 -0.47 6.70 27.57
CA CYS A 295 -1.06 6.19 26.33
C CYS A 295 -1.16 4.67 26.35
N TRP A 296 -2.34 4.13 26.03
CA TRP A 296 -2.55 2.69 25.81
C TRP A 296 -3.60 2.47 24.71
N ASN A 297 -3.62 1.26 24.15
CA ASN A 297 -4.56 0.89 23.09
C ASN A 297 -5.90 0.44 23.66
N GLY A 298 -6.99 0.94 23.06
CA GLY A 298 -8.35 0.50 23.36
C GLY A 298 -8.90 0.97 24.71
N TYR A 299 -10.12 0.54 25.02
CA TYR A 299 -10.78 0.86 26.28
C TYR A 299 -10.23 -0.02 27.41
N ASN A 300 -9.81 0.61 28.51
CA ASN A 300 -9.39 -0.10 29.72
C ASN A 300 -9.76 0.73 30.96
N SER A 301 -10.84 0.35 31.64
CA SER A 301 -11.34 1.05 32.83
C SER A 301 -10.37 0.96 34.01
N THR A 302 -9.63 -0.14 34.15
CA THR A 302 -8.67 -0.33 35.24
C THR A 302 -7.50 0.63 35.10
N LEU A 303 -6.89 0.70 33.90
CA LEU A 303 -5.80 1.65 33.61
C LEU A 303 -6.28 3.09 33.76
N TYR A 304 -7.47 3.41 33.26
CA TYR A 304 -8.06 4.75 33.40
C TYR A 304 -8.23 5.15 34.87
N ASN A 305 -8.87 4.30 35.67
CA ASN A 305 -9.16 4.60 37.08
C ASN A 305 -7.88 4.70 37.90
N ALA A 306 -6.86 3.90 37.59
CA ALA A 306 -5.57 3.99 38.26
C ALA A 306 -4.81 5.26 37.87
N ALA A 307 -4.73 5.57 36.57
CA ALA A 307 -4.06 6.77 36.08
C ALA A 307 -4.72 8.06 36.60
N LYS A 308 -6.04 8.05 36.81
CA LYS A 308 -6.80 9.20 37.34
C LYS A 308 -6.46 9.52 38.81
N LYS A 309 -5.90 8.57 39.55
CA LYS A 309 -5.48 8.77 40.95
C LYS A 309 -4.12 9.45 41.07
N LEU A 310 -3.37 9.58 39.97
CA LEU A 310 -2.11 10.30 39.98
C LEU A 310 -2.34 11.77 40.33
N PRO A 311 -1.41 12.40 41.07
CA PRO A 311 -1.53 13.80 41.43
C PRO A 311 -1.53 14.68 40.19
N GLY A 312 -2.42 15.68 40.17
CA GLY A 312 -2.58 16.59 39.03
C GLY A 312 -3.10 15.93 37.75
N ALA A 313 -3.56 14.67 37.79
CA ALA A 313 -3.97 13.96 36.58
C ALA A 313 -5.30 14.47 36.01
N TYR A 314 -5.34 14.68 34.69
CA TYR A 314 -6.57 15.06 33.98
C TYR A 314 -6.65 14.40 32.61
N TRP A 315 -7.88 14.13 32.16
CA TRP A 315 -8.12 13.49 30.86
C TRP A 315 -8.19 14.53 29.75
N ASP A 316 -7.44 14.32 28.67
CA ASP A 316 -7.41 15.23 27.54
C ASP A 316 -7.00 14.52 26.24
N ASN A 317 -7.76 14.77 25.17
CA ASN A 317 -7.51 14.22 23.83
C ASN A 317 -7.16 12.72 23.84
N GLY A 318 -7.99 11.93 24.55
CA GLY A 318 -7.90 10.47 24.59
C GLY A 318 -6.76 9.90 25.44
N ASN A 319 -6.06 10.72 26.22
CA ASN A 319 -4.95 10.27 27.06
C ASN A 319 -5.05 10.89 28.47
N MET A 320 -4.47 10.22 29.48
CA MET A 320 -4.30 10.84 30.80
C MET A 320 -3.07 11.73 30.79
N LYS A 321 -3.20 12.97 31.26
CA LYS A 321 -2.12 13.94 31.38
C LYS A 321 -1.68 14.07 32.82
N VAL A 322 -0.37 14.18 33.04
CA VAL A 322 0.23 14.36 34.37
C VAL A 322 1.34 15.41 34.26
N ALA A 323 1.36 16.37 35.18
CA ALA A 323 2.39 17.41 35.22
C ALA A 323 3.77 16.80 35.50
N VAL A 324 4.83 17.45 35.00
CA VAL A 324 6.20 16.92 35.09
C VAL A 324 6.72 16.82 36.52
N GLU A 325 6.21 17.66 37.43
CA GLU A 325 6.54 17.68 38.86
C GLU A 325 6.17 16.40 39.61
N PHE A 326 5.21 15.64 39.08
CA PHE A 326 4.77 14.36 39.65
C PHE A 326 5.46 13.17 39.00
N TYR A 327 6.73 13.33 38.58
CA TYR A 327 7.45 12.28 37.87
C TYR A 327 7.69 11.03 38.74
N LYS A 328 7.84 11.19 40.07
CA LYS A 328 8.08 10.06 41.00
C LYS A 328 6.86 9.14 41.05
N GLU A 329 5.68 9.70 41.27
CA GLU A 329 4.42 8.94 41.27
C GLU A 329 4.14 8.32 39.89
N LEU A 330 4.56 9.01 38.83
CA LEU A 330 4.44 8.52 37.47
C LEU A 330 5.41 7.36 37.17
N GLU A 331 6.61 7.35 37.75
CA GLU A 331 7.56 6.23 37.68
C GLU A 331 7.03 5.00 38.42
N ASP A 332 6.54 5.18 39.64
CA ASP A 332 5.90 4.09 40.41
C ASP A 332 4.72 3.50 39.66
N PHE A 333 3.90 4.36 39.04
CA PHE A 333 2.79 3.93 38.19
C PHE A 333 3.28 3.19 36.95
N ALA A 334 4.37 3.65 36.33
CA ALA A 334 4.91 3.04 35.13
C ALA A 334 5.44 1.64 35.41
N GLU A 335 6.17 1.46 36.50
CA GLU A 335 6.67 0.15 36.94
C GLU A 335 5.50 -0.80 37.27
N THR A 336 4.55 -0.34 38.09
CA THR A 336 3.42 -1.15 38.53
C THR A 336 2.50 -1.58 37.38
N MET A 337 2.31 -0.71 36.38
CA MET A 337 1.40 -0.94 35.26
C MET A 337 2.11 -1.31 33.95
N GLU A 338 3.41 -1.57 33.99
CA GLU A 338 4.26 -1.98 32.87
C GLU A 338 4.24 -0.97 31.69
N PHE A 339 4.28 0.33 32.00
CA PHE A 339 4.46 1.39 31.01
C PHE A 339 5.95 1.67 30.78
N THR A 340 6.28 2.04 29.56
CA THR A 340 7.63 2.51 29.21
C THR A 340 7.59 3.99 28.83
N PHE A 341 8.57 4.74 29.30
CA PHE A 341 8.75 6.14 28.89
C PHE A 341 9.35 6.20 27.49
N SER A 342 8.84 7.09 26.64
CA SER A 342 9.52 7.41 25.39
C SER A 342 10.83 8.15 25.66
N LYS A 343 11.78 8.08 24.72
CA LYS A 343 13.07 8.80 24.76
C LYS A 343 12.86 10.29 25.04
N LYS A 344 11.84 10.88 24.43
CA LYS A 344 11.49 12.29 24.67
C LYS A 344 10.97 12.53 26.08
N ALA A 345 10.12 11.65 26.60
CA ALA A 345 9.61 11.75 27.96
C ALA A 345 10.75 11.64 29.00
N LEU A 346 11.68 10.70 28.81
CA LEU A 346 12.88 10.58 29.65
C LEU A 346 13.72 11.86 29.64
N LYS A 347 13.99 12.41 28.45
CA LYS A 347 14.77 13.65 28.33
C LYS A 347 14.13 14.84 29.06
N GLU A 348 12.81 14.99 28.98
CA GLU A 348 12.13 16.10 29.66
C GLU A 348 12.02 15.86 31.17
N LYS A 349 11.94 14.60 31.61
CA LYS A 349 12.09 14.22 33.02
C LYS A 349 13.46 14.63 33.55
N GLU A 350 14.54 14.28 32.85
CA GLU A 350 15.91 14.63 33.23
C GLU A 350 16.12 16.14 33.35
N LYS A 351 15.60 16.93 32.40
CA LYS A 351 15.65 18.40 32.50
C LYS A 351 14.92 18.94 33.73
N TYR A 352 13.82 18.32 34.12
CA TYR A 352 13.09 18.71 35.32
C TYR A 352 13.88 18.37 36.57
N LEU A 353 14.48 17.17 36.64
CA LEU A 353 15.38 16.77 37.73
C LEU A 353 16.52 17.79 37.92
N GLU A 354 17.22 18.16 36.85
CA GLU A 354 18.28 19.18 36.91
C GLU A 354 17.77 20.54 37.40
N MET A 355 16.51 20.89 37.13
CA MET A 355 15.88 22.11 37.61
C MET A 355 15.50 22.00 39.08
N GLU A 356 14.92 20.88 39.50
CA GLU A 356 14.54 20.58 40.89
C GLU A 356 15.76 20.61 41.82
N GLU A 357 16.92 20.12 41.35
CA GLU A 357 18.19 20.20 42.09
C GLU A 357 18.67 21.63 42.41
N ARG A 358 18.19 22.63 41.66
CA ARG A 358 18.50 24.06 41.91
C ARG A 358 17.54 24.72 42.88
N TYR A 359 16.53 24.00 43.37
CA TYR A 359 15.56 24.57 44.30
C TYR A 359 16.20 24.83 45.67
N GLN A 360 15.84 25.95 46.26
CA GLN A 360 16.26 26.29 47.61
C GLN A 360 15.47 25.44 48.60
N ILE A 361 16.18 24.68 49.43
CA ILE A 361 15.57 23.87 50.49
C ILE A 361 15.58 24.70 51.77
N GLU A 362 14.40 25.13 52.20
CA GLU A 362 14.21 25.85 53.46
C GLU A 362 13.24 25.07 54.36
N ASN A 363 13.61 24.93 55.63
CA ASN A 363 12.67 24.44 56.64
C ASN A 363 11.86 25.63 57.16
N VAL A 364 10.58 25.66 56.81
CA VAL A 364 9.66 26.71 57.27
C VAL A 364 8.99 26.25 58.56
N GLU A 365 9.22 26.99 59.65
CA GLU A 365 8.42 26.84 60.86
C GLU A 365 7.05 27.50 60.64
N GLU A 366 5.99 26.68 60.69
CA GLU A 366 4.62 27.17 60.64
C GLU A 366 4.34 28.01 61.89
N LYS A 367 4.07 29.30 61.71
CA LYS A 367 3.55 30.12 62.82
C LYS A 367 2.17 29.58 63.16
N ALA A 368 2.04 29.01 64.36
CA ALA A 368 0.77 28.65 64.94
C ALA A 368 -0.18 29.85 64.83
N GLN A 369 -1.18 29.74 63.96
CA GLN A 369 -2.29 30.68 63.99
C GLN A 369 -3.16 30.27 65.18
N GLU A 370 -3.31 31.17 66.16
CA GLU A 370 -4.36 31.02 67.15
C GLU A 370 -5.69 31.00 66.40
N GLU A 371 -6.32 29.83 66.32
CA GLU A 371 -7.71 29.69 65.88
C GLU A 371 -8.61 30.36 66.92
N ILE A 372 -8.72 31.69 66.85
CA ILE A 372 -9.73 32.43 67.59
C ILE A 372 -11.07 32.00 67.00
N SER A 373 -11.92 31.39 67.82
CA SER A 373 -13.24 30.94 67.39
C SER A 373 -14.07 32.11 66.86
N ASP A 374 -15.01 31.86 65.96
CA ASP A 374 -15.87 32.91 65.42
C ASP A 374 -16.69 33.62 66.53
N GLU A 375 -16.99 32.91 67.63
CA GLU A 375 -17.59 33.47 68.86
C GLU A 375 -16.67 34.48 69.54
N GLU A 376 -15.38 34.20 69.59
CA GLU A 376 -14.38 35.05 70.22
C GLU A 376 -14.00 36.24 69.32
N ARG A 377 -14.04 36.07 67.99
CA ARG A 377 -14.00 37.17 67.01
C ARG A 377 -15.21 38.10 67.14
N LEU A 378 -16.41 37.55 67.27
CA LEU A 378 -17.65 38.31 67.51
C LEU A 378 -17.59 39.08 68.84
N ARG A 379 -17.14 38.45 69.93
CA ARG A 379 -16.96 39.13 71.22
C ARG A 379 -15.95 40.27 71.16
N LYS A 380 -14.84 40.11 70.43
CA LYS A 380 -13.83 41.17 70.27
C LYS A 380 -14.39 42.35 69.46
N SER A 381 -15.09 42.07 68.36
CA SER A 381 -15.75 43.08 67.52
C SER A 381 -16.87 43.84 68.25
N LEU A 382 -17.67 43.15 69.07
CA LEU A 382 -18.74 43.76 69.89
C LEU A 382 -18.17 44.63 71.03
N LYS A 383 -17.02 44.26 71.62
CA LYS A 383 -16.28 45.09 72.58
C LYS A 383 -15.68 46.34 71.95
N GLU A 384 -15.09 46.22 70.76
CA GLU A 384 -14.45 47.34 70.06
C GLU A 384 -15.44 48.35 69.45
N SER A 385 -16.65 47.90 69.10
CA SER A 385 -17.74 48.78 68.62
C SER A 385 -18.53 49.47 69.74
N GLY A 386 -18.20 49.23 71.01
CA GLY A 386 -18.86 49.84 72.17
C GLY A 386 -20.33 49.42 72.36
N ALA A 387 -20.76 48.31 71.76
CA ALA A 387 -22.14 47.85 71.76
C ALA A 387 -22.44 46.81 72.88
N ILE A 388 -21.78 46.92 74.03
CA ILE A 388 -22.17 46.16 75.23
C ILE A 388 -23.06 47.05 76.08
N ILE A 389 -24.36 46.76 76.06
CA ILE A 389 -25.34 47.32 77.01
C ILE A 389 -25.13 46.57 78.33
N GLU A 390 -24.72 47.27 79.39
CA GLU A 390 -24.43 46.75 80.74
C GLU A 390 -25.66 46.19 81.49
N ASP A 391 -26.80 45.97 80.83
CA ASP A 391 -28.11 45.81 81.50
C ASP A 391 -28.78 44.43 81.32
N LEU A 392 -27.99 43.38 81.09
CA LEU A 392 -28.47 41.99 81.17
C LEU A 392 -27.47 41.13 81.97
N LYS A 393 -27.21 41.54 83.21
CA LYS A 393 -26.88 40.61 84.28
C LYS A 393 -28.19 40.12 84.87
N ASP A 394 -28.65 38.94 84.46
CA ASP A 394 -29.59 38.21 85.29
C ASP A 394 -28.79 37.59 86.45
N GLU A 395 -29.12 38.03 87.66
CA GLU A 395 -28.77 37.35 88.91
C GLU A 395 -29.56 36.04 89.03
N ALA A 396 -28.84 34.95 89.33
CA ALA A 396 -29.25 33.62 89.84
C ALA A 396 -28.93 32.43 88.94
#